data_AF-A0A7C5Y261-F1
#
_entry.id   AF-A0A7C5Y261-F1
#
_cell.length_a   1.000
_cell.length_b   1.000
_cell.length_c   1.000
_cell.angle_alpha   90.00
_cell.angle_beta   90.00
_cell.angle_gamma   90.00
#
_symmetry.space_group_name_H-M   'P 1'
#
loop_
_entity.id
_entity.type
_entity.pdbx_description
1 polymer ?
#
loop_
_entity_poly.entity_id
_entity_poly.type
_entity_poly.pdbx_seq_one_letter_code
_entity_poly.pdbx_strand_id
1 'polypeptide(L)' 'MIKCPYCGYEGEFTLLKTWKYRWWDVKMVRCPRCGGVFNYYYGISPKNRQILEFTIKIKPKR' A
#
# COMPACT_ATOMS: atom_id res chain seq x y z
N MET A 1 5.54 1.44 9.62
CA MET A 1 5.95 0.16 8.98
C MET A 1 4.71 -0.43 8.34
N ILE A 2 4.76 -0.85 7.07
CA ILE A 2 3.57 -1.31 6.36
C ILE A 2 3.12 -2.65 6.96
N LYS A 3 1.81 -2.83 7.17
CA LYS A 3 1.23 -4.08 7.65
C LYS A 3 0.49 -4.79 6.51
N CYS A 4 0.78 -6.07 6.32
CA CYS A 4 0.09 -6.92 5.36
C CYS A 4 -1.39 -7.05 5.77
N PRO A 5 -2.35 -6.61 4.95
CA PRO A 5 -3.76 -6.70 5.31
C PRO A 5 -4.30 -8.15 5.24
N TYR A 6 -3.53 -9.10 4.70
CA TYR A 6 -3.92 -10.51 4.58
C TYR A 6 -3.47 -11.36 5.78
N CYS A 7 -2.19 -11.25 6.19
CA CYS A 7 -1.61 -12.12 7.21
C CYS A 7 -1.01 -11.38 8.41
N GLY A 8 -1.12 -10.05 8.45
CA GLY A 8 -0.64 -9.23 9.56
C GLY A 8 0.87 -9.04 9.65
N TYR A 9 1.65 -9.58 8.70
CA TYR A 9 3.10 -9.39 8.64
C TYR A 9 3.47 -7.90 8.58
N GLU A 10 4.46 -7.51 9.37
CA GLU A 10 5.05 -6.17 9.38
C GLU A 10 6.52 -6.32 9.00
N GLY A 11 6.97 -5.60 7.98
CA GLY A 11 8.26 -5.88 7.36
C GLY A 11 8.48 -5.10 6.08
N GLU A 12 9.48 -5.53 5.34
CA GLU A 12 9.70 -5.11 3.97
C GLU A 12 8.83 -5.93 3.02
N PHE A 13 8.31 -5.27 1.99
CA PHE A 13 7.48 -5.88 0.97
C PHE A 13 8.15 -5.71 -0.38
N THR A 14 7.99 -6.70 -1.26
CA THR A 14 8.50 -6.60 -2.62
C THR A 14 7.67 -5.58 -3.39
N LEU A 15 8.31 -4.51 -3.86
CA LEU A 15 7.66 -3.53 -4.71
C LEU A 15 7.40 -4.12 -6.10
N LEU A 16 6.15 -4.06 -6.57
CA LEU A 16 5.77 -4.53 -7.90
C LEU A 16 5.56 -3.39 -8.88
N LYS A 17 4.89 -2.33 -8.46
CA LYS A 17 4.59 -1.17 -9.30
C LYS A 17 4.36 0.07 -8.44
N THR A 18 4.66 1.24 -9.00
CA THR A 18 4.36 2.54 -8.39
C THR A 18 3.63 3.44 -9.36
N TRP A 19 2.72 4.25 -8.86
CA TRP A 19 2.11 5.35 -9.61
C TRP A 19 1.68 6.47 -8.67
N LYS A 20 1.48 7.67 -9.21
CA LYS A 20 0.90 8.80 -8.47
C LYS A 20 -0.58 8.94 -8.82
N TYR A 21 -1.38 9.28 -7.82
CA TYR A 21 -2.80 9.62 -7.97
C TYR A 21 -3.11 10.90 -7.19
N ARG A 22 -3.23 12.04 -7.88
CA ARG A 22 -3.24 13.39 -7.25
C ARG A 22 -2.04 13.56 -6.30
N TRP A 23 -2.29 13.66 -5.00
CA TRP A 23 -1.30 13.83 -3.93
C TRP A 23 -0.93 12.52 -3.24
N TRP A 24 -1.43 11.39 -3.74
CA TRP A 24 -1.09 10.05 -3.28
C TRP A 24 0.04 9.44 -4.11
N ASP A 25 1.07 8.97 -3.43
CA ASP A 25 2.01 7.98 -3.91
C ASP A 25 1.47 6.58 -3.61
N VAL A 26 1.20 5.81 -4.66
CA VAL A 26 0.64 4.46 -4.54
C VAL A 26 1.70 3.44 -4.92
N LYS A 27 1.92 2.48 -4.03
CA LYS A 27 2.84 1.36 -4.22
C LYS A 27 2.05 0.05 -4.20
N MET A 28 2.06 -0.69 -5.29
CA MET A 28 1.60 -2.08 -5.30
C MET A 28 2.74 -2.96 -4.81
N VAL A 29 2.50 -3.70 -3.74
CA VAL A 29 3.52 -4.50 -3.06
C VAL A 29 3.05 -5.93 -2.85
N ARG A 30 4.00 -6.86 -2.80
CA ARG A 30 3.78 -8.29 -2.52
C ARG A 30 4.32 -8.64 -1.14
N CYS A 31 3.49 -9.32 -0.34
CA CYS A 31 3.92 -9.87 0.94
C CYS A 31 4.86 -11.05 0.75
N PRO A 32 6.08 -11.04 1.33
CA PRO A 32 6.99 -12.18 1.25
C PRO A 32 6.47 -13.40 2.04
N ARG A 33 5.64 -13.18 3.07
CA ARG A 33 5.12 -14.25 3.93
C ARG A 33 3.96 -15.03 3.32
N CYS A 34 2.95 -14.34 2.76
CA CYS A 34 1.73 -14.98 2.25
C CYS A 34 1.53 -14.82 0.74
N GLY A 35 2.46 -14.15 0.04
CA GLY A 35 2.36 -13.89 -1.39
C GLY A 35 1.26 -12.90 -1.81
N GLY A 36 0.44 -12.41 -0.87
CA GLY A 36 -0.67 -11.51 -1.13
C GLY A 36 -0.21 -10.17 -1.70
N VAL A 37 -0.91 -9.68 -2.72
CA VAL A 37 -0.63 -8.40 -3.38
C VAL A 37 -1.64 -7.36 -2.92
N PHE A 38 -1.16 -6.21 -2.46
CA PHE A 38 -1.99 -5.10 -2.01
C PHE A 38 -1.38 -3.75 -2.40
N ASN A 39 -2.22 -2.72 -2.38
CA ASN A 39 -1.77 -1.34 -2.60
C ASN A 39 -1.53 -0.65 -1.25
N TYR A 40 -0.41 0.04 -1.15
CA TYR A 40 -0.08 0.96 -0.07
C TYR A 40 -0.18 2.39 -0.61
N TYR A 41 -1.02 3.19 0.04
CA TYR A 41 -1.21 4.60 -0.26
C TYR A 41 -0.47 5.42 0.79
N TYR A 42 0.32 6.38 0.32
CA TYR A 42 1.00 7.36 1.15
C TYR A 42 0.82 8.73 0.52
N GLY A 43 0.50 9.75 1.31
CA GLY A 43 0.32 11.08 0.77
C GLY A 43 0.25 12.14 1.84
N ILE A 44 0.48 13.39 1.43
CA ILE A 44 0.35 14.56 2.30
C ILE A 44 -0.91 15.30 1.89
N SER A 45 -1.88 15.39 2.80
CA SER A 45 -3.13 16.10 2.57
C SER A 45 -2.85 17.57 2.26
N PRO A 46 -3.32 18.10 1.11
CA PRO A 46 -3.09 19.50 0.76
C PRO A 46 -3.85 20.47 1.68
N LYS A 47 -4.88 20.00 2.42
CA LYS A 47 -5.74 20.84 3.26
C LYS A 47 -5.06 21.24 4.58
N ASN A 48 -4.40 20.29 5.23
CA ASN A 48 -3.83 20.47 6.58
C ASN A 48 -2.38 19.97 6.69
N ARG A 49 -1.74 19.61 5.56
CA ARG A 49 -0.39 19.03 5.50
C ARG A 49 -0.20 17.76 6.34
N GLN A 50 -1.30 17.07 6.68
CA GLN A 50 -1.25 15.83 7.44
C GLN A 50 -0.78 14.68 6.54
N ILE A 51 0.16 13.88 7.06
CA ILE A 51 0.55 12.63 6.42
C ILE A 51 -0.57 11.61 6.63
N LEU A 52 -1.02 11.00 5.54
CA LEU A 52 -1.99 9.93 5.55
C LEU A 52 -1.39 8.71 4.88
N GLU A 53 -1.64 7.55 5.47
CA GLU A 53 -1.21 6.27 4.90
C GLU A 53 -2.22 5.17 5.21
N PHE A 54 -2.43 4.27 4.24
CA PHE A 54 -3.31 3.11 4.42
C PHE A 54 -3.05 2.03 3.36
N THR A 55 -3.57 0.83 3.60
CA THR A 55 -3.46 -0.30 2.67
C THR A 55 -4.84 -0.73 2.15
N ILE A 56 -4.89 -1.12 0.87
CA ILE A 56 -6.10 -1.68 0.24
C ILE A 56 -5.77 -3.06 -0.32
N LYS A 57 -6.56 -4.07 0.08
CA LYS A 57 -6.53 -5.42 -0.52
C LYS A 57 -6.93 -5.34 -1.99
N ILE A 58 -6.13 -5.92 -2.90
CA ILE A 58 -6.57 -6.10 -4.28
C ILE A 58 -7.48 -7.32 -4.31
N LYS A 59 -8.74 -7.13 -4.73
CA LYS A 59 -9.63 -8.26 -5.04
C LYS A 59 -9.33 -8.75 -6.46
N PRO A 60 -9.21 -10.06 -6.70
CA PRO A 60 -9.13 -10.57 -8.06
C PRO A 60 -10.39 -10.14 -8.82
N LYS A 61 -10.22 -9.62 -10.03
CA LYS A 61 -11.34 -9.48 -10.97
C LYS A 61 -11.75 -10.89 -11.36
N ARG A 62 -12.97 -11.29 -10.99
CA ARG A 62 -13.62 -12.51 -11.52
C ARG A 62 -13.97 -12.29 -12.98
#